data_AF-A0A534ATH9-F1
#
_entry.id   AF-A0A534ATH9-F1
#
_cell.length_a   1.000
_cell.length_b   1.000
_cell.length_c   1.000
_cell.angle_alpha   90.00
_cell.angle_beta   90.00
_cell.angle_gamma   90.00
#
_symmetry.space_group_name_H-M   'P 1'
#
loop_
_entity.id
_entity.type
_entity.pdbx_description
1 polymer ?
#
loop_
_entity_poly.entity_id
_entity_poly.type
_entity_poly.pdbx_seq_one_letter_code
_entity_poly.pdbx_strand_id
1 'polypeptide(L)' 'VPQCGYCQSGMIMTAADLLSRHPHPTDQDIAAEMTNLCRCATYARIRAAIRLAAEIATKRG' A
#
# COMPACT_ATOMS: atom_id res chain seq x y z
N VAL A 1 -6.40 -0.21 11.31
CA VAL A 1 -7.76 0.38 11.35
C VAL A 1 -7.71 1.70 10.60
N PRO A 2 -8.53 1.89 9.54
CA PRO A 2 -8.78 3.21 8.98
C PRO A 2 -9.06 4.21 10.09
N GLN A 3 -8.51 5.42 9.97
CA GLN A 3 -9.01 6.53 10.78
C GLN A 3 -10.39 6.93 10.25
N CYS A 4 -10.44 7.73 9.16
CA CYS A 4 -11.72 8.08 8.51
C CYS A 4 -12.09 7.18 7.31
N GLY A 5 -11.16 6.38 6.79
CA GLY A 5 -11.42 5.47 5.66
C GLY A 5 -11.46 6.11 4.26
N TYR A 6 -11.64 7.43 4.13
CA TYR A 6 -11.89 8.09 2.84
C TYR A 6 -10.87 7.77 1.74
N CYS A 7 -9.57 7.87 2.04
CA CYS A 7 -8.50 7.59 1.07
C CYS A 7 -8.23 6.09 0.84
N GLN A 8 -8.81 5.19 1.64
CA GLN A 8 -8.35 3.79 1.66
C GLN A 8 -8.65 3.03 0.38
N SER A 9 -9.79 3.26 -0.26
CA SER A 9 -10.11 2.58 -1.52
C SER A 9 -9.06 2.90 -2.60
N GLY A 10 -8.67 4.17 -2.74
CA GLY A 10 -7.60 4.56 -3.66
C GLY A 10 -6.26 3.92 -3.30
N MET A 11 -5.89 3.95 -2.01
CA MET A 11 -4.65 3.34 -1.51
C MET A 11 -4.59 1.83 -1.76
N ILE A 12 -5.72 1.12 -1.59
CA ILE A 12 -5.83 -0.32 -1.82
C ILE A 12 -5.67 -0.64 -3.29
N MET A 13 -6.34 0.10 -4.18
CA MET A 13 -6.24 -0.14 -5.62
C MET A 13 -4.83 0.14 -6.14
N THR A 14 -4.21 1.24 -5.72
CA THR A 14 -2.80 1.54 -6.04
C THR A 14 -1.86 0.45 -5.52
N ALA A 15 -2.05 -0.02 -4.28
CA ALA A 15 -1.24 -1.10 -3.73
C ALA A 15 -1.44 -2.43 -4.48
N ALA A 16 -2.67 -2.76 -4.86
CA ALA A 16 -2.97 -3.97 -5.61
C ALA A 16 -2.31 -3.96 -6.99
N ASP A 17 -2.39 -2.83 -7.71
CA ASP A 17 -1.71 -2.65 -8.99
C ASP A 17 -0.18 -2.76 -8.85
N LEU A 18 0.42 -2.04 -7.89
CA LEU A 18 1.86 -2.12 -7.60
C LEU A 18 2.29 -3.57 -7.35
N LEU A 19 1.61 -4.28 -6.45
CA LEU A 19 1.99 -5.66 -6.09
C LEU A 19 1.77 -6.66 -7.23
N SER A 20 0.84 -6.39 -8.15
CA SER A 20 0.65 -7.23 -9.34
C SER A 20 1.82 -7.12 -10.32
N ARG A 21 2.41 -5.91 -10.45
CA ARG A 21 3.55 -5.63 -11.35
C ARG A 21 4.90 -5.89 -10.69
N HIS A 22 4.98 -5.67 -9.38
CA HIS A 22 6.21 -5.74 -8.61
C HIS A 22 5.96 -6.44 -7.27
N PRO A 23 6.04 -7.78 -7.21
CA PRO A 23 5.70 -8.56 -6.01
C PRO A 23 6.60 -8.32 -4.79
N HIS A 24 7.80 -7.78 -4.99
CA HIS A 24 8.78 -7.50 -3.95
C HIS A 24 9.21 -6.02 -3.97
N PRO A 25 8.28 -5.08 -3.71
CA PRO A 25 8.59 -3.65 -3.82
C PRO A 25 9.47 -3.18 -2.66
N THR A 26 10.36 -2.23 -2.97
CA THR A 26 11.12 -1.50 -1.96
C THR A 26 10.25 -0.39 -1.33
N ASP A 27 10.69 0.17 -0.21
CA ASP A 27 10.01 1.32 0.40
C ASP A 27 10.01 2.55 -0.53
N GLN A 28 11.00 2.68 -1.41
CA GLN A 28 11.04 3.75 -2.41
C GLN A 28 9.97 3.54 -3.49
N ASP A 29 9.76 2.31 -3.95
CA ASP A 29 8.72 1.99 -4.94
C ASP A 29 7.33 2.28 -4.36
N ILE A 30 7.08 1.86 -3.11
CA ILE A 30 5.81 2.12 -2.42
C ILE A 30 5.59 3.63 -2.28
N ALA A 31 6.63 4.41 -1.94
CA ALA A 31 6.51 5.85 -1.79
C ALA A 31 6.27 6.57 -3.12
N ALA A 32 6.88 6.10 -4.21
CA ALA A 32 6.72 6.66 -5.55
C ALA A 32 5.31 6.43 -6.11
N GLU A 33 4.74 5.24 -5.89
CA GLU A 33 3.39 4.92 -6.39
C GLU A 33 2.28 5.55 -5.54
N MET A 34 2.52 5.77 -4.24
CA MET A 34 1.49 6.24 -3.33
C MET A 34 1.28 7.75 -3.37
N THR A 35 0.71 8.23 -4.48
CA THR A 35 0.37 9.65 -4.73
C THR A 35 -0.99 10.05 -4.14
N ASN A 36 -1.78 9.09 -3.65
CA ASN A 36 -3.08 9.34 -3.03
C ASN A 36 -2.96 10.20 -1.75
N LEU A 37 -3.81 11.22 -1.60
CA LEU A 37 -3.79 12.09 -0.42
C LEU A 37 -4.50 11.45 0.79
N CYS A 38 -3.81 11.38 1.92
CA CYS A 38 -4.34 10.98 3.22
C CYS A 38 -4.40 12.17 4.18
N ARG A 39 -5.60 12.66 4.48
CA ARG A 39 -5.78 13.77 5.44
C ARG A 39 -5.60 13.35 6.91
N CYS A 40 -5.75 12.07 7.21
CA CYS A 40 -5.50 11.52 8.56
C CYS A 40 -4.01 11.31 8.87
N ALA A 41 -3.11 11.62 7.92
CA ALA A 41 -1.66 11.47 8.06
C ALA A 41 -1.18 10.05 8.41
N THR A 42 -1.84 9.01 7.90
CA THR A 42 -1.52 7.61 8.23
C THR A 42 -0.59 6.90 7.24
N TYR A 43 0.16 7.64 6.41
CA TYR A 43 1.01 7.05 5.36
C TYR A 43 1.99 5.99 5.87
N ALA A 44 2.60 6.19 7.04
CA ALA A 44 3.52 5.19 7.62
C ALA A 44 2.83 3.84 7.88
N ARG A 45 1.58 3.85 8.33
CA ARG A 45 0.79 2.63 8.55
C ARG A 45 0.37 1.99 7.24
N ILE A 46 0.06 2.80 6.22
CA ILE A 46 -0.28 2.32 4.87
C ILE A 46 0.92 1.61 4.25
N ARG A 47 2.13 2.22 4.32
CA ARG A 47 3.37 1.57 3.86
C ARG A 47 3.63 0.24 4.55
N ALA A 48 3.47 0.19 5.88
CA ALA A 48 3.61 -1.06 6.63
C ALA A 48 2.60 -2.14 6.19
N ALA A 49 1.35 -1.75 5.90
CA ALA A 49 0.33 -2.69 5.41
C ALA A 49 0.67 -3.23 4.02
N ILE A 50 1.26 -2.43 3.14
CA ILE A 50 1.67 -2.85 1.79
C ILE A 50 2.84 -3.84 1.87
N ARG A 51 3.83 -3.60 2.73
CA ARG A 51 4.91 -4.58 2.98
C ARG A 51 4.36 -5.92 3.44
N LEU A 52 3.45 -5.90 4.42
CA LEU A 52 2.78 -7.11 4.89
C LEU A 52 1.99 -7.80 3.76
N ALA A 53 1.28 -7.03 2.93
CA ALA A 53 0.54 -7.58 1.80
C ALA A 53 1.48 -8.23 0.76
N ALA A 54 2.65 -7.64 0.49
CA ALA A 54 3.68 -8.24 -0.37
C ALA A 54 4.14 -9.60 0.17
N GLU A 55 4.48 -9.67 1.46
CA GLU A 55 4.88 -10.93 2.12
C GLU A 55 3.78 -12.00 2.07
N ILE A 56 2.51 -11.61 2.21
CA ILE A 56 1.38 -12.54 2.13
C ILE A 56 1.16 -13.01 0.69
N ALA A 57 1.26 -12.10 -0.29
CA ALA A 57 1.07 -12.43 -1.70
C ALA A 57 2.14 -13.42 -2.20
N THR A 58 3.39 -13.22 -1.79
CA THR A 58 4.51 -14.10 -2.19
C THR A 58 4.43 -15.48 -1.54
N LYS A 59 3.80 -15.61 -0.37
CA LYS A 59 3.58 -16.90 0.31
C LYS A 59 2.39 -17.70 -0.24
N ARG A 60 1.57 -17.10 -1.10
CA ARG A 60 0.34 -17.70 -1.64
C ARG A 60 0.51 -18.30 -3.05
N GLY A 61 1.65 -18.07 -3.71
CA GLY A 61 2.05 -18.74 -4.95
C GLY A 61 2.84 -20.00 -4.67
#